data_AF-A0A6M4AZT9-F1
#
_entry.id   AF-A0A6M4AZT9-F1
#
_cell.length_a   1.000
_cell.length_b   1.000
_cell.length_c   1.000
_cell.angle_alpha   90.00
_cell.angle_beta   90.00
_cell.angle_gamma   90.00
#
_symmetry.space_group_name_H-M   'P 1'
#
loop_
_entity.id
_entity.type
_entity.pdbx_description
1 polymer ?
#
loop_
_entity_poly.entity_id
_entity_poly.type
_entity_poly.pdbx_seq_one_letter_code
_entity_poly.pdbx_strand_id
1 'polypeptide(L)'
;MNHLVLPLKIAICWELLTIILLELYSVTMYNFEQSAGNLRVFNALVGPSETTRDPRNIFTRRYSPWNKNALIHSFSNNRELAPNSYFRIKSRKLSIYSFRNLYSTSSKEDNTKSLVALVGGALACEIPAQAYFVRNTPLKIYSQLKEDRFSILKEQKDKSGIYCLINNINGHSYIGSSINLASRMKNYLNNTFLKSRQNANMPIVKALLKYGQSNFTLLIVEYVEPQVLTVRETYFITSILPYYNVLKQGYSSLGYKHTEETKQLLSELASNRVHSDTTKGLIAKALTGENNPFYNKSHSMESKVRMMEAKSAYPVYIYDSFKNLLVIFPSVSSLAHLIKSNHPTIIEAIKEQTIFRGEWYFTNIPYNIGDNPLISNWTHKECKELILDINNMSHIRKGIFVYDTNKNFIRKYEGVTDAQRDLNISHSTIKKYAKIGGCYSGYIFSYERLND
;
A
#
# COMPACT_ATOMS: atom_id res chain seq x y z
N MET A 1 -24.94 4.66 54.95
CA MET A 1 -24.80 3.20 55.12
C MET A 1 -25.98 2.53 54.45
N ASN A 2 -25.73 1.78 53.38
CA ASN A 2 -26.40 0.54 52.95
C ASN A 2 -25.93 0.26 51.52
N HIS A 3 -24.78 -0.41 51.42
CA HIS A 3 -24.27 -0.97 50.17
C HIS A 3 -25.11 -2.20 49.81
N LEU A 4 -25.86 -2.13 48.71
CA LEU A 4 -26.34 -3.33 48.02
C LEU A 4 -25.27 -3.79 47.04
N VAL A 5 -24.53 -4.82 47.45
CA VAL A 5 -23.64 -5.62 46.61
C VAL A 5 -24.50 -6.64 45.87
N LEU A 6 -24.54 -6.59 44.54
CA LEU A 6 -25.12 -7.65 43.71
C LEU A 6 -23.99 -8.48 43.07
N PRO A 7 -24.06 -9.83 43.12
CA PRO A 7 -22.97 -10.68 42.66
C PRO A 7 -22.88 -10.75 41.14
N LEU A 8 -21.63 -10.76 40.69
CA LEU A 8 -21.18 -10.90 39.31
C LEU A 8 -21.55 -12.30 38.77
N LYS A 9 -22.66 -12.41 38.03
CA LYS A 9 -22.93 -13.35 36.91
C LYS A 9 -24.44 -13.48 36.63
N ILE A 10 -24.97 -12.59 35.79
CA ILE A 10 -26.18 -12.87 35.01
C ILE A 10 -25.94 -12.31 33.60
N ALA A 11 -25.76 -13.19 32.62
CA ALA A 11 -25.71 -12.82 31.21
C ALA A 11 -27.15 -12.53 30.77
N ILE A 12 -27.51 -11.25 30.69
CA ILE A 12 -28.80 -10.84 30.13
C ILE A 12 -28.65 -10.80 28.62
N CYS A 13 -29.42 -11.65 27.93
CA CYS A 13 -29.44 -11.75 26.48
C CYS A 13 -29.90 -10.43 25.86
N TRP A 14 -29.08 -9.87 24.97
CA TRP A 14 -29.34 -8.59 24.30
C TRP A 14 -30.65 -8.59 23.50
N GLU A 15 -31.12 -9.75 23.04
CA GLU A 15 -32.40 -9.88 22.32
C GLU A 15 -33.62 -9.57 23.21
N LEU A 16 -33.58 -9.92 24.50
CA LEU A 16 -34.67 -9.63 25.43
C LEU A 16 -34.77 -8.14 25.77
N LEU A 17 -33.63 -7.43 25.81
CA LEU A 17 -33.59 -5.99 26.07
C LEU A 17 -34.19 -5.19 24.90
N THR A 18 -33.95 -5.65 23.66
CA THR A 18 -34.49 -5.00 22.46
C THR A 18 -36.00 -5.17 22.30
N ILE A 19 -36.56 -6.32 22.70
CA ILE A 19 -38.00 -6.57 22.64
C ILE A 19 -38.76 -5.69 23.65
N ILE A 20 -38.23 -5.57 24.87
CA ILE A 20 -38.84 -4.72 25.93
C ILE A 20 -38.80 -3.23 25.55
N LEU A 21 -37.75 -2.76 24.88
CA LEU A 21 -37.64 -1.36 24.43
C LEU A 21 -38.56 -1.03 23.24
N LEU A 22 -38.89 -2.00 22.40
CA LEU A 22 -39.78 -1.83 21.25
C LEU A 22 -41.27 -1.86 21.62
N GLU A 23 -41.65 -2.51 22.71
CA GLU A 23 -43.04 -2.52 23.21
C GLU A 23 -43.43 -1.24 23.97
N LEU A 24 -42.46 -0.42 24.40
CA LEU A 24 -42.69 0.77 25.23
C LEU A 24 -42.76 2.11 24.46
N TYR A 25 -42.42 2.13 23.16
CA TYR A 25 -42.49 3.35 22.34
C TYR A 25 -43.32 3.14 21.08
N SER A 26 -44.59 3.51 21.14
CA SER A 26 -45.42 3.68 19.94
C SER A 26 -44.96 4.94 19.18
N VAL A 27 -44.09 4.77 18.18
CA VAL A 27 -43.72 5.86 17.25
C VAL A 27 -44.60 5.76 16.01
N THR A 28 -45.45 6.76 15.82
CA THR A 28 -46.25 6.97 14.61
C THR A 28 -45.36 7.38 13.44
N MET A 29 -45.23 6.53 12.43
CA MET A 29 -44.54 6.83 11.17
C MET A 29 -45.42 7.68 10.25
N TYR A 30 -44.98 8.90 9.92
CA TYR A 30 -45.46 9.63 8.75
C TYR A 30 -44.36 9.72 7.69
N ASN A 31 -44.72 9.25 6.49
CA ASN A 31 -44.18 9.54 5.15
C ASN A 31 -42.71 9.17 4.85
N PHE A 32 -42.55 7.95 4.32
CA PHE A 32 -41.45 7.62 3.42
C PHE A 32 -41.96 6.77 2.24
N GLU A 33 -42.63 7.41 1.28
CA GLU A 33 -42.76 6.88 -0.08
C GLU A 33 -41.80 7.66 -0.99
N GLN A 34 -40.83 6.96 -1.60
CA GLN A 34 -40.84 6.71 -3.04
C GLN A 34 -39.64 5.85 -3.48
N SER A 35 -39.99 4.85 -4.31
CA SER A 35 -39.15 4.15 -5.28
C SER A 35 -38.30 2.95 -4.83
N ALA A 36 -38.98 1.90 -4.37
CA ALA A 36 -38.55 0.53 -4.64
C ALA A 36 -39.52 -0.06 -5.69
N GLY A 37 -39.24 0.21 -6.96
CA GLY A 37 -39.98 -0.39 -8.07
C GLY A 37 -39.59 -1.85 -8.28
N ASN A 38 -40.48 -2.76 -7.87
CA ASN A 38 -40.78 -4.06 -8.48
C ASN A 38 -39.67 -4.74 -9.31
N LEU A 39 -39.09 -5.81 -8.76
CA LEU A 39 -38.77 -6.98 -9.57
C LEU A 39 -39.46 -8.22 -8.99
N ARG A 40 -40.50 -8.65 -9.70
CA ARG A 40 -41.11 -9.97 -9.58
C ARG A 40 -40.04 -11.03 -9.83
N VAL A 41 -40.06 -12.04 -8.97
CA VAL A 41 -39.34 -13.30 -9.11
C VAL A 41 -39.71 -13.95 -10.44
N PHE A 42 -38.74 -14.06 -11.34
CA PHE A 42 -38.72 -15.10 -12.37
C PHE A 42 -37.35 -15.79 -12.26
N ASN A 43 -37.38 -17.09 -11.96
CA ASN A 43 -36.22 -17.95 -12.01
C ASN A 43 -35.61 -17.92 -13.41
N ALA A 44 -34.48 -17.23 -13.55
CA ALA A 44 -33.55 -17.43 -14.64
C ALA A 44 -32.21 -17.82 -14.02
N LEU A 45 -31.79 -19.06 -14.27
CA LEU A 45 -30.44 -19.55 -14.00
C LEU A 45 -29.44 -18.63 -14.70
N VAL A 46 -28.82 -17.72 -13.96
CA VAL A 46 -27.63 -16.99 -14.40
C VAL A 46 -26.43 -17.75 -13.85
N GLY A 47 -25.81 -18.57 -14.70
CA GLY A 47 -24.56 -19.23 -14.39
C GLY A 47 -23.48 -18.22 -14.00
N PRO A 48 -22.49 -18.61 -13.17
CA PRO A 48 -21.42 -17.71 -12.80
C PRO A 48 -20.66 -17.28 -14.06
N SER A 49 -20.58 -15.98 -14.32
CA SER A 49 -19.65 -15.45 -15.31
C SER A 49 -18.24 -15.61 -14.75
N GLU A 50 -17.70 -16.82 -14.91
CA GLU A 50 -16.30 -17.13 -14.69
C GLU A 50 -15.46 -16.18 -15.56
N THR A 51 -14.71 -15.29 -14.94
CA THR A 51 -13.55 -14.70 -15.59
C THR A 51 -12.48 -15.77 -15.69
N THR A 52 -12.57 -16.63 -16.70
CA THR A 52 -11.43 -17.41 -17.17
C THR A 52 -10.37 -16.42 -17.67
N ARG A 53 -9.25 -16.34 -16.95
CA ARG A 53 -8.00 -15.85 -17.52
C ARG A 53 -7.51 -16.92 -18.49
N ASP A 54 -7.91 -16.79 -19.74
CA ASP A 54 -7.43 -17.62 -20.84
C ASP A 54 -5.94 -17.33 -21.12
N PRO A 55 -5.07 -18.33 -21.28
CA PRO A 55 -3.68 -18.10 -21.63
C PRO A 55 -3.58 -17.84 -23.14
N ARG A 56 -3.15 -16.62 -23.48
CA ARG A 56 -2.50 -16.28 -24.76
C ARG A 56 -3.22 -16.73 -26.04
N ASN A 57 -3.93 -15.80 -26.66
CA ASN A 57 -4.08 -15.79 -28.12
C ASN A 57 -3.57 -14.43 -28.65
N ILE A 58 -2.31 -14.41 -29.08
CA ILE A 58 -1.69 -13.27 -29.74
C ILE A 58 -2.07 -13.37 -31.21
N PHE A 59 -3.11 -12.64 -31.62
CA PHE A 59 -3.19 -11.99 -32.93
C PHE A 59 -4.37 -11.02 -32.90
N THR A 60 -4.08 -9.72 -32.76
CA THR A 60 -4.66 -8.63 -33.57
C THR A 60 -4.10 -7.29 -33.10
N ARG A 61 -3.59 -6.54 -34.09
CA ARG A 61 -2.76 -5.35 -34.00
C ARG A 61 -3.28 -4.27 -33.03
N ARG A 62 -2.45 -3.90 -32.05
CA ARG A 62 -2.42 -2.53 -31.51
C ARG A 62 -1.13 -1.87 -31.96
N TYR A 63 -1.27 -0.85 -32.80
CA TYR A 63 -0.21 0.06 -33.17
C TYR A 63 0.36 0.71 -31.90
N SER A 64 1.66 0.55 -31.69
CA SER A 64 2.44 1.20 -30.64
C SER A 64 3.60 1.92 -31.33
N PRO A 65 3.80 3.23 -31.16
CA PRO A 65 5.05 3.85 -31.56
C PRO A 65 6.13 3.49 -30.53
N TRP A 66 7.03 2.58 -30.94
CA TRP A 66 8.42 2.42 -30.50
C TRP A 66 9.12 3.82 -30.45
N ASN A 67 10.17 4.14 -29.69
CA ASN A 67 11.17 3.39 -28.95
C ASN A 67 11.94 4.38 -28.07
N LYS A 68 12.16 4.09 -26.78
CA LYS A 68 13.25 4.71 -26.00
C LYS A 68 14.39 3.70 -25.96
N ASN A 69 15.42 3.95 -26.77
CA ASN A 69 16.84 3.58 -26.58
C ASN A 69 17.51 3.50 -27.95
N ALA A 70 18.01 4.64 -28.43
CA ALA A 70 19.18 4.67 -29.29
C ALA A 70 20.36 5.12 -28.43
N LEU A 71 21.42 4.33 -28.49
CA LEU A 71 22.70 4.44 -27.79
C LEU A 71 23.30 5.85 -27.83
N ILE A 72 23.98 6.25 -26.75
CA ILE A 72 25.37 6.75 -26.74
C ILE A 72 25.91 6.67 -25.30
N HIS A 73 27.04 5.99 -25.18
CA HIS A 73 27.89 5.92 -23.99
C HIS A 73 28.68 7.24 -23.80
N SER A 74 28.85 7.61 -22.52
CA SER A 74 29.97 8.35 -21.90
C SER A 74 30.63 9.53 -22.63
N PHE A 75 30.63 10.71 -22.01
CA PHE A 75 31.87 11.42 -21.64
C PHE A 75 31.57 12.48 -20.54
N SER A 76 32.31 12.37 -19.44
CA SER A 76 32.49 13.40 -18.43
C SER A 76 33.43 14.50 -18.93
N ASN A 77 33.14 15.77 -18.66
CA ASN A 77 34.16 16.76 -18.28
C ASN A 77 33.55 18.08 -17.76
N ASN A 78 34.11 18.55 -16.64
CA ASN A 78 34.00 19.90 -16.11
C ASN A 78 34.73 20.91 -17.02
N ARG A 79 34.18 22.12 -17.19
CA ARG A 79 34.86 23.42 -16.97
C ARG A 79 33.99 24.62 -17.34
N GLU A 80 34.24 25.70 -16.61
CA GLU A 80 33.63 27.03 -16.68
C GLU A 80 34.07 27.85 -17.92
N LEU A 81 33.33 28.95 -18.10
CA LEU A 81 33.63 30.25 -18.74
C LEU A 81 33.05 30.54 -20.15
N ALA A 82 32.49 31.76 -20.22
CA ALA A 82 31.53 32.40 -21.14
C ALA A 82 32.19 33.07 -22.39
N PRO A 83 31.54 34.04 -23.11
CA PRO A 83 30.20 34.17 -23.70
C PRO A 83 30.22 34.54 -25.22
N ASN A 84 29.03 34.72 -25.81
CA ASN A 84 28.66 35.53 -27.00
C ASN A 84 28.24 34.76 -28.28
N SER A 85 26.92 34.68 -28.52
CA SER A 85 26.31 35.33 -29.70
C SER A 85 24.78 35.30 -29.58
N TYR A 86 24.22 36.50 -29.64
CA TYR A 86 22.82 36.89 -29.54
C TYR A 86 21.88 36.14 -30.49
N PHE A 87 20.74 35.64 -29.98
CA PHE A 87 19.44 35.83 -30.65
C PHE A 87 18.31 35.94 -29.63
N ARG A 88 17.53 37.01 -29.80
CA ARG A 88 16.60 37.63 -28.84
C ARG A 88 15.18 37.14 -29.12
N ILE A 89 14.52 36.45 -28.17
CA ILE A 89 13.06 36.39 -28.10
C ILE A 89 12.61 36.64 -26.65
N LYS A 90 11.70 37.61 -26.53
CA LYS A 90 11.23 38.26 -25.30
C LYS A 90 10.63 37.28 -24.29
N SER A 91 11.15 37.32 -23.07
CA SER A 91 10.51 36.82 -21.87
C SER A 91 9.26 37.63 -21.50
N ARG A 92 8.13 36.97 -21.24
CA ARG A 92 7.17 37.43 -20.22
C ARG A 92 6.84 36.27 -19.29
N LYS A 93 7.22 36.45 -18.02
CA LYS A 93 6.85 35.65 -16.85
C LYS A 93 5.34 35.44 -16.82
N LEU A 94 4.89 34.19 -16.69
CA LEU A 94 3.57 33.91 -16.14
C LEU A 94 3.77 33.52 -14.68
N SER A 95 3.27 34.36 -13.77
CA SER A 95 3.31 34.15 -12.34
C SER A 95 2.50 32.92 -11.97
N ILE A 96 3.07 32.11 -11.09
CA ILE A 96 2.38 31.05 -10.36
C ILE A 96 1.32 31.73 -9.49
N TYR A 97 0.04 31.59 -9.86
CA TYR A 97 -1.06 31.83 -8.95
C TYR A 97 -1.56 30.49 -8.41
N SER A 98 -1.27 30.26 -7.14
CA SER A 98 -1.91 29.23 -6.33
C SER A 98 -3.39 29.57 -6.15
N PHE A 99 -4.28 28.79 -6.77
CA PHE A 99 -5.70 28.87 -6.41
C PHE A 99 -5.97 27.95 -5.21
N ARG A 100 -6.21 28.60 -4.07
CA ARG A 100 -6.81 28.00 -2.86
C ARG A 100 -8.17 27.43 -3.23
N ASN A 101 -8.41 26.17 -2.83
CA ASN A 101 -9.74 25.56 -2.85
C ASN A 101 -10.67 26.36 -1.93
N LEU A 102 -11.69 26.98 -2.50
CA LEU A 102 -12.88 27.43 -1.80
C LEU A 102 -14.01 26.49 -2.19
N TYR A 103 -14.38 25.61 -1.27
CA TYR A 103 -15.57 24.78 -1.37
C TYR A 103 -16.79 25.68 -1.13
N SER A 104 -17.64 25.82 -2.15
CA SER A 104 -18.99 26.35 -1.98
C SER A 104 -19.96 25.19 -1.88
N THR A 105 -20.80 25.25 -0.86
CA THR A 105 -21.80 24.26 -0.48
C THR A 105 -22.88 24.08 -1.54
N SER A 106 -23.29 22.81 -1.67
CA SER A 106 -24.43 22.29 -2.43
C SER A 106 -25.68 23.20 -2.40
N SER A 107 -26.07 23.70 -3.56
CA SER A 107 -27.47 23.99 -3.92
C SER A 107 -27.76 23.35 -5.27
N LYS A 108 -28.90 22.66 -5.38
CA LYS A 108 -29.43 22.11 -6.63
C LYS A 108 -29.68 23.27 -7.61
N GLU A 109 -28.75 23.50 -8.53
CA GLU A 109 -28.98 24.38 -9.68
C GLU A 109 -29.03 23.53 -10.95
N ASP A 110 -30.13 23.68 -11.70
CA ASP A 110 -30.31 23.08 -13.01
C ASP A 110 -29.31 23.67 -14.01
N ASN A 111 -28.30 22.88 -14.36
CA ASN A 111 -27.20 23.26 -15.26
C ASN A 111 -27.61 23.43 -16.74
N THR A 112 -28.91 23.39 -17.05
CA THR A 112 -29.44 23.64 -18.40
C THR A 112 -29.40 25.12 -18.77
N LYS A 113 -29.34 26.05 -17.79
CA LYS A 113 -29.31 27.50 -18.06
C LYS A 113 -28.08 27.97 -18.86
N SER A 114 -26.94 27.29 -18.76
CA SER A 114 -25.74 27.64 -19.54
C SER A 114 -25.78 27.15 -21.00
N LEU A 115 -26.65 26.19 -21.33
CA LEU A 115 -26.75 25.60 -22.67
C LEU A 115 -28.02 26.05 -23.42
N VAL A 116 -29.12 26.36 -22.72
CA VAL A 116 -30.37 26.85 -23.34
C VAL A 116 -30.16 28.20 -24.04
N ALA A 117 -29.20 29.02 -23.57
CA ALA A 117 -28.79 30.24 -24.25
C ALA A 117 -28.13 30.02 -25.63
N LEU A 118 -27.80 28.78 -26.01
CA LEU A 118 -27.24 28.44 -27.33
C LEU A 118 -28.28 28.07 -28.39
N VAL A 119 -29.55 27.87 -28.00
CA VAL A 119 -30.61 27.36 -28.90
C VAL A 119 -31.78 28.34 -29.07
N GLY A 120 -31.94 29.34 -28.20
CA GLY A 120 -33.08 30.26 -28.22
C GLY A 120 -32.89 31.51 -29.08
N GLY A 121 -33.13 31.40 -30.39
CA GLY A 121 -33.66 32.54 -31.15
C GLY A 121 -35.16 32.66 -30.88
N ALA A 122 -35.58 33.77 -30.27
CA ALA A 122 -36.96 34.20 -29.99
C ALA A 122 -37.70 33.52 -28.82
N LEU A 123 -37.55 34.08 -27.60
CA LEU A 123 -38.64 34.68 -26.83
C LEU A 123 -38.05 35.49 -25.65
N ALA A 124 -38.53 36.71 -25.47
CA ALA A 124 -38.00 37.70 -24.52
C ALA A 124 -38.31 37.34 -23.06
N CYS A 125 -37.32 37.48 -22.18
CA CYS A 125 -37.52 37.82 -20.77
C CYS A 125 -36.20 38.41 -20.20
N GLU A 126 -36.24 39.67 -19.78
CA GLU A 126 -35.13 40.40 -19.14
C GLU A 126 -35.00 39.97 -17.67
N ILE A 127 -33.80 39.62 -17.15
CA ILE A 127 -33.17 40.01 -15.84
C ILE A 127 -31.69 39.48 -15.81
N PRO A 128 -30.83 39.82 -14.81
CA PRO A 128 -29.77 40.84 -14.86
C PRO A 128 -28.35 40.27 -15.06
N ALA A 129 -27.44 41.17 -15.43
CA ALA A 129 -26.05 40.90 -15.77
C ALA A 129 -25.16 40.58 -14.55
N GLN A 130 -24.79 39.32 -14.33
CA GLN A 130 -23.50 38.94 -13.73
C GLN A 130 -23.20 37.43 -13.92
N ALA A 131 -22.75 37.04 -15.12
CA ALA A 131 -22.08 35.75 -15.33
C ALA A 131 -21.12 35.87 -16.52
N TYR A 132 -19.83 35.66 -16.28
CA TYR A 132 -18.79 35.70 -17.31
C TYR A 132 -19.00 34.52 -18.30
N PHE A 133 -19.59 34.85 -19.45
CA PHE A 133 -19.99 33.93 -20.50
C PHE A 133 -18.79 33.56 -21.40
N VAL A 134 -18.37 32.29 -21.40
CA VAL A 134 -17.53 31.76 -22.50
C VAL A 134 -18.44 31.61 -23.72
N ARG A 135 -18.39 32.59 -24.62
CA ARG A 135 -19.10 32.58 -25.91
C ARG A 135 -18.49 31.51 -26.85
N ASN A 136 -18.81 30.25 -26.64
CA ASN A 136 -18.56 29.21 -27.65
C ASN A 136 -19.88 28.81 -28.27
N THR A 137 -20.31 29.53 -29.30
CA THR A 137 -21.37 29.05 -30.20
C THR A 137 -20.91 27.75 -30.84
N PRO A 138 -21.72 26.67 -30.84
CA PRO A 138 -21.35 25.43 -31.51
C PRO A 138 -21.11 25.73 -32.99
N LEU A 139 -20.06 25.11 -33.56
CA LEU A 139 -19.71 25.28 -34.97
C LEU A 139 -20.79 24.70 -35.89
N LYS A 140 -21.43 23.61 -35.44
CA LYS A 140 -22.52 22.94 -36.13
C LYS A 140 -23.50 22.35 -35.13
N ILE A 141 -24.78 22.39 -35.47
CA ILE A 141 -25.88 21.80 -34.70
C ILE A 141 -26.65 20.86 -35.63
N TYR A 142 -26.89 19.65 -35.16
CA TYR A 142 -27.77 18.67 -35.79
C TYR A 142 -28.85 18.31 -34.76
N SER A 143 -30.07 18.78 -35.00
CA SER A 143 -31.17 18.73 -34.03
C SER A 143 -31.60 17.31 -33.71
N GLN A 144 -31.47 16.38 -34.66
CA GLN A 144 -31.85 14.98 -34.48
C GLN A 144 -30.78 14.04 -35.04
N LEU A 145 -30.01 13.43 -34.15
CA LEU A 145 -28.81 12.65 -34.48
C LEU A 145 -29.05 11.54 -35.51
N LYS A 146 -30.22 10.88 -35.48
CA LYS A 146 -30.52 9.74 -36.36
C LYS A 146 -31.01 10.20 -37.74
N GLU A 147 -31.86 11.20 -37.77
CA GLU A 147 -32.49 11.77 -38.95
C GLU A 147 -31.44 12.56 -39.76
N ASP A 148 -30.58 13.31 -39.08
CA ASP A 148 -29.48 14.07 -39.68
C ASP A 148 -28.27 13.19 -40.07
N ARG A 149 -28.39 11.86 -40.03
CA ARG A 149 -27.26 10.94 -40.29
C ARG A 149 -26.54 11.25 -41.60
N PHE A 150 -27.27 11.51 -42.68
CA PHE A 150 -26.65 11.74 -43.99
C PHE A 150 -25.82 13.04 -44.02
N SER A 151 -26.36 14.14 -43.48
CA SER A 151 -25.67 15.43 -43.40
C SER A 151 -24.46 15.34 -42.46
N ILE A 152 -24.60 14.70 -41.30
CA ILE A 152 -23.51 14.46 -40.35
C ILE A 152 -22.36 13.71 -41.02
N LEU A 153 -22.65 12.57 -41.67
CA LEU A 153 -21.61 11.74 -42.27
C LEU A 153 -20.90 12.42 -43.45
N LYS A 154 -21.61 13.28 -44.19
CA LYS A 154 -21.05 14.05 -45.30
C LYS A 154 -20.20 15.22 -44.80
N GLU A 155 -20.75 16.05 -43.91
CA GLU A 155 -20.10 17.29 -43.46
C GLU A 155 -18.96 17.06 -42.47
N GLN A 156 -19.01 15.97 -41.69
CA GLN A 156 -18.02 15.65 -40.66
C GLN A 156 -17.02 14.58 -41.08
N LYS A 157 -16.99 14.26 -42.38
CA LYS A 157 -16.03 13.32 -42.96
C LYS A 157 -14.60 13.88 -42.80
N ASP A 158 -13.70 13.04 -42.32
CA ASP A 158 -12.26 13.33 -42.14
C ASP A 158 -11.96 14.53 -41.23
N LYS A 159 -12.93 14.95 -40.40
CA LYS A 159 -12.76 15.99 -39.40
C LYS A 159 -12.51 15.40 -38.01
N SER A 160 -11.56 16.00 -37.31
CA SER A 160 -11.26 15.71 -35.90
C SER A 160 -11.78 16.84 -35.02
N GLY A 161 -12.28 16.52 -33.83
CA GLY A 161 -12.80 17.54 -32.93
C GLY A 161 -13.51 17.03 -31.69
N ILE A 162 -14.08 17.98 -30.95
CA ILE A 162 -14.90 17.79 -29.77
C ILE A 162 -16.37 17.93 -30.16
N TYR A 163 -17.20 17.01 -29.66
CA TYR A 163 -18.64 17.01 -29.84
C TYR A 163 -19.38 16.91 -28.52
N CYS A 164 -20.61 17.40 -28.50
CA CYS A 164 -21.53 17.25 -27.39
C CYS A 164 -22.83 16.59 -27.88
N LEU A 165 -23.28 15.55 -27.18
CA LEU A 165 -24.60 14.95 -27.38
C LEU A 165 -25.51 15.41 -26.25
N ILE A 166 -26.65 15.98 -26.59
CA ILE A 166 -27.67 16.43 -25.64
C ILE A 166 -28.89 15.54 -25.79
N ASN A 167 -29.34 14.93 -24.71
CA ASN A 167 -30.58 14.18 -24.66
C ASN A 167 -31.76 15.16 -24.57
N ASN A 168 -32.60 15.19 -25.60
CA ASN A 168 -33.73 16.11 -25.70
C ASN A 168 -34.88 15.76 -24.72
N ILE A 169 -34.88 14.57 -24.11
CA ILE A 169 -35.90 14.15 -23.15
C ILE A 169 -35.63 14.67 -21.73
N ASN A 170 -34.36 14.66 -21.29
CA ASN A 170 -33.99 15.04 -19.90
C ASN A 170 -32.96 16.18 -19.83
N GLY A 171 -32.49 16.70 -20.96
CA GLY A 171 -31.49 17.77 -21.03
C GLY A 171 -30.07 17.35 -20.66
N HIS A 172 -29.82 16.08 -20.33
CA HIS A 172 -28.49 15.61 -19.94
C HIS A 172 -27.54 15.56 -21.15
N SER A 173 -26.28 15.92 -20.91
CA SER A 173 -25.26 16.02 -21.96
C SER A 173 -24.12 15.01 -21.79
N TYR A 174 -23.44 14.74 -22.90
CA TYR A 174 -22.20 13.98 -22.99
C TYR A 174 -21.21 14.72 -23.88
N ILE A 175 -19.96 14.84 -23.45
CA ILE A 175 -18.87 15.42 -24.25
C ILE A 175 -17.90 14.32 -24.61
N GLY A 176 -17.50 14.29 -25.88
CA GLY A 176 -16.51 13.34 -26.38
C GLY A 176 -15.59 13.96 -27.42
N SER A 177 -14.43 13.33 -27.64
CA SER A 177 -13.52 13.68 -28.73
C SER A 177 -13.42 12.56 -29.77
N SER A 178 -13.08 12.91 -31.01
CA SER A 178 -12.76 11.93 -32.05
C SER A 178 -11.75 12.46 -33.07
N ILE A 179 -10.88 11.56 -33.54
CA ILE A 179 -10.02 11.79 -34.71
C ILE A 179 -10.86 11.87 -35.99
N ASN A 180 -11.95 11.11 -36.05
CA ASN A 180 -12.89 11.13 -37.17
C ASN A 180 -14.32 11.19 -36.61
N LEU A 181 -14.94 12.37 -36.71
CA LEU A 181 -16.27 12.66 -36.17
C LEU A 181 -17.35 11.84 -36.88
N ALA A 182 -17.33 11.77 -38.22
CA ALA A 182 -18.28 10.95 -38.97
C ALA A 182 -18.25 9.46 -38.56
N SER A 183 -17.06 8.88 -38.42
CA SER A 183 -16.89 7.49 -37.98
C SER A 183 -17.44 7.27 -36.57
N ARG A 184 -17.20 8.21 -35.65
CA ARG A 184 -17.74 8.13 -34.28
C ARG A 184 -19.27 8.20 -34.28
N MET A 185 -19.87 9.11 -35.05
CA MET A 185 -21.33 9.21 -35.14
C MET A 185 -21.96 7.97 -35.78
N LYS A 186 -21.30 7.40 -36.80
CA LYS A 186 -21.71 6.11 -37.39
C LYS A 186 -21.79 4.99 -36.35
N ASN A 187 -20.86 4.97 -35.39
CA ASN A 187 -20.88 4.00 -34.29
C ASN A 187 -22.06 4.21 -33.34
N TYR A 188 -22.34 5.47 -32.94
CA TYR A 188 -23.49 5.76 -32.07
C TYR A 188 -24.84 5.47 -32.73
N LEU A 189 -24.91 5.55 -34.05
CA LEU A 189 -26.09 5.20 -34.87
C LEU A 189 -26.21 3.71 -35.19
N ASN A 190 -25.28 2.87 -34.71
CA ASN A 190 -25.28 1.43 -34.96
C ASN A 190 -25.62 0.66 -33.68
N ASN A 191 -26.80 0.04 -33.65
CA ASN A 191 -27.26 -0.74 -32.48
C ASN A 191 -26.35 -1.92 -32.14
N THR A 192 -25.70 -2.56 -33.12
CA THR A 192 -24.75 -3.65 -32.87
C THR A 192 -23.51 -3.14 -32.13
N PHE A 193 -23.04 -1.94 -32.48
CA PHE A 193 -21.94 -1.28 -31.76
C PHE A 193 -22.35 -0.97 -30.32
N LEU A 194 -23.54 -0.38 -30.13
CA LEU A 194 -24.05 -0.01 -28.81
C LEU A 194 -24.22 -1.24 -27.89
N LYS A 195 -24.65 -2.38 -28.43
CA LYS A 195 -24.87 -3.63 -27.68
C LYS A 195 -23.61 -4.48 -27.46
N SER A 196 -22.48 -4.10 -28.05
CA SER A 196 -21.23 -4.87 -27.91
C SER A 196 -20.73 -4.90 -26.46
N ARG A 197 -20.16 -6.05 -26.04
CA ARG A 197 -19.65 -6.27 -24.67
C ARG A 197 -18.70 -5.16 -24.18
N GLN A 198 -17.92 -4.58 -25.08
CA GLN A 198 -16.93 -3.55 -24.79
C GLN A 198 -17.56 -2.18 -24.49
N ASN A 199 -18.71 -1.87 -25.11
CA ASN A 199 -19.32 -0.54 -25.08
C ASN A 199 -20.61 -0.47 -24.24
N ALA A 200 -21.24 -1.60 -23.95
CA ALA A 200 -22.52 -1.69 -23.26
C ALA A 200 -22.56 -0.98 -21.89
N ASN A 201 -21.40 -0.81 -21.24
CA ASN A 201 -21.29 -0.18 -19.93
C ASN A 201 -21.07 1.34 -19.97
N MET A 202 -20.87 1.96 -21.14
CA MET A 202 -20.70 3.42 -21.23
C MET A 202 -22.04 4.15 -20.98
N PRO A 203 -22.09 5.20 -20.13
CA PRO A 203 -23.36 5.87 -19.83
C PRO A 203 -24.05 6.46 -21.06
N ILE A 204 -23.31 7.07 -21.98
CA ILE A 204 -23.88 7.59 -23.24
C ILE A 204 -24.47 6.48 -24.12
N VAL A 205 -23.86 5.29 -24.15
CA VAL A 205 -24.37 4.14 -24.90
C VAL A 205 -25.68 3.64 -24.29
N LYS A 206 -25.74 3.52 -22.96
CA LYS A 206 -26.98 3.18 -22.24
C LYS A 206 -28.08 4.22 -22.48
N ALA A 207 -27.72 5.50 -22.49
CA ALA A 207 -28.67 6.58 -22.75
C ALA A 207 -29.21 6.54 -24.19
N LEU A 208 -28.36 6.34 -25.18
CA LEU A 208 -28.77 6.18 -26.59
C LEU A 208 -29.69 4.98 -26.80
N LEU A 209 -29.44 3.85 -26.12
CA LEU A 209 -30.31 2.67 -26.16
C LEU A 209 -31.64 2.89 -25.43
N LYS A 210 -31.62 3.55 -24.27
CA LYS A 210 -32.80 3.77 -23.42
C LYS A 210 -33.76 4.81 -24.02
N TYR A 211 -33.21 5.92 -24.50
CA TYR A 211 -33.99 7.07 -24.95
C TYR A 211 -34.12 7.15 -26.48
N GLY A 212 -33.39 6.32 -27.22
CA GLY A 212 -33.40 6.30 -28.69
C GLY A 212 -32.51 7.38 -29.29
N GLN A 213 -31.80 7.04 -30.37
CA GLN A 213 -30.85 7.94 -31.05
C GLN A 213 -31.50 9.21 -31.61
N SER A 214 -32.76 9.17 -32.04
CA SER A 214 -33.51 10.32 -32.56
C SER A 214 -33.73 11.43 -31.53
N ASN A 215 -33.72 11.08 -30.24
CA ASN A 215 -33.92 12.03 -29.14
C ASN A 215 -32.62 12.70 -28.66
N PHE A 216 -31.59 12.70 -29.51
CA PHE A 216 -30.33 13.36 -29.20
C PHE A 216 -30.00 14.44 -30.23
N THR A 217 -29.62 15.62 -29.72
CA THR A 217 -29.01 16.69 -30.51
C THR A 217 -27.48 16.51 -30.51
N LEU A 218 -26.85 16.62 -31.68
CA LEU A 218 -25.39 16.64 -31.81
C LEU A 218 -24.90 18.06 -32.05
N LEU A 219 -23.99 18.51 -31.19
CA LEU A 219 -23.24 19.76 -31.34
C LEU A 219 -21.79 19.45 -31.67
N ILE A 220 -21.24 20.08 -32.71
CA ILE A 220 -19.81 20.13 -32.92
C ILE A 220 -19.29 21.37 -32.21
N VAL A 221 -18.51 21.16 -31.14
CA VAL A 221 -18.08 22.21 -30.22
C VAL A 221 -16.82 22.90 -30.77
N GLU A 222 -15.85 22.10 -31.23
CA GLU A 222 -14.57 22.62 -31.72
C GLU A 222 -13.93 21.60 -32.67
N TYR A 223 -13.35 22.06 -33.78
CA TYR A 223 -12.44 21.23 -34.58
C TYR A 223 -11.03 21.34 -34.03
N VAL A 224 -10.41 20.18 -33.81
CA VAL A 224 -9.18 20.07 -33.03
C VAL A 224 -8.28 19.04 -33.68
N GLU A 225 -6.98 19.31 -33.75
CA GLU A 225 -6.02 18.34 -34.24
C GLU A 225 -5.90 17.12 -33.29
N PRO A 226 -5.66 15.91 -33.81
CA PRO A 226 -5.61 14.68 -33.01
C PRO A 226 -4.70 14.74 -31.78
N GLN A 227 -3.60 15.48 -31.87
CA GLN A 227 -2.59 15.58 -30.82
C GLN A 227 -3.10 16.26 -29.55
N VAL A 228 -4.09 17.15 -29.65
CA VAL A 228 -4.57 17.97 -28.52
C VAL A 228 -6.01 17.65 -28.11
N LEU A 229 -6.66 16.67 -28.76
CA LEU A 229 -8.03 16.23 -28.46
C LEU A 229 -8.25 15.95 -26.97
N THR A 230 -7.33 15.21 -26.33
CA THR A 230 -7.46 14.82 -24.92
C THR A 230 -7.47 16.02 -23.98
N VAL A 231 -6.63 17.03 -24.26
CA VAL A 231 -6.55 18.25 -23.46
C VAL A 231 -7.83 19.07 -23.62
N ARG A 232 -8.32 19.20 -24.86
CA ARG A 232 -9.56 19.95 -25.16
C ARG A 232 -10.80 19.25 -24.62
N GLU A 233 -10.88 17.93 -24.73
CA GLU A 233 -11.97 17.13 -24.15
C GLU A 233 -12.03 17.30 -22.64
N THR A 234 -10.86 17.23 -21.97
CA THR A 234 -10.76 17.49 -20.53
C THR A 234 -11.22 18.90 -20.18
N TYR A 235 -10.79 19.90 -20.94
CA TYR A 235 -11.22 21.29 -20.74
C TYR A 235 -12.74 21.43 -20.78
N PHE A 236 -13.41 20.85 -21.79
CA PHE A 236 -14.86 20.95 -21.89
C PHE A 236 -15.60 20.12 -20.83
N ILE A 237 -15.13 18.92 -20.52
CA ILE A 237 -15.74 18.09 -19.46
C ILE A 237 -15.65 18.80 -18.10
N THR A 238 -14.49 19.39 -17.77
CA THR A 238 -14.30 20.10 -16.50
C THR A 238 -15.08 21.41 -16.44
N SER A 239 -15.25 22.09 -17.58
CA SER A 239 -15.99 23.36 -17.65
C SER A 239 -17.50 23.16 -17.62
N ILE A 240 -18.02 22.12 -18.27
CA ILE A 240 -19.47 21.89 -18.47
C ILE A 240 -20.03 20.87 -17.47
N LEU A 241 -19.20 19.98 -16.94
CA LEU A 241 -19.59 18.86 -16.06
C LEU A 241 -20.77 18.03 -16.61
N PRO A 242 -20.66 17.50 -17.85
CA PRO A 242 -21.75 16.77 -18.50
C PRO A 242 -22.13 15.49 -17.76
N TYR A 243 -23.43 15.27 -17.58
CA TYR A 243 -24.00 14.19 -16.76
C TYR A 243 -23.53 12.78 -17.18
N TYR A 244 -23.40 12.52 -18.47
CA TYR A 244 -23.03 11.18 -18.97
C TYR A 244 -21.52 10.91 -18.98
N ASN A 245 -20.67 11.88 -18.60
CA ASN A 245 -19.24 11.68 -18.44
C ASN A 245 -18.93 11.25 -16.99
N VAL A 246 -18.50 10.00 -16.81
CA VAL A 246 -18.21 9.46 -15.46
C VAL A 246 -16.94 10.08 -14.86
N LEU A 247 -15.92 10.28 -15.69
CA LEU A 247 -14.64 10.83 -15.26
C LEU A 247 -14.60 12.34 -15.56
N LYS A 248 -14.04 13.11 -14.63
CA LYS A 248 -13.81 14.56 -14.80
C LYS A 248 -12.63 14.88 -15.72
N GLN A 249 -11.97 13.88 -16.30
CA GLN A 249 -10.85 14.03 -17.24
C GLN A 249 -11.14 13.27 -18.55
N GLY A 250 -10.70 13.83 -19.68
CA GLY A 250 -10.95 13.36 -21.04
C GLY A 250 -10.08 12.18 -21.50
N TYR A 251 -9.71 11.27 -20.60
CA TYR A 251 -9.19 9.93 -20.95
C TYR A 251 -9.23 8.96 -19.75
N SER A 252 -9.23 7.66 -20.09
CA SER A 252 -9.00 6.42 -19.32
C SER A 252 -8.84 6.49 -17.80
N SER A 253 -9.39 5.49 -17.11
CA SER A 253 -9.06 5.18 -15.71
C SER A 253 -7.59 4.76 -15.50
N LEU A 254 -6.78 4.65 -16.55
CA LEU A 254 -5.36 4.33 -16.46
C LEU A 254 -4.61 5.45 -15.72
N GLY A 255 -4.16 5.16 -14.51
CA GLY A 255 -3.52 6.12 -13.61
C GLY A 255 -4.48 6.79 -12.62
N TYR A 256 -5.80 6.58 -12.74
CA TYR A 256 -6.76 7.00 -11.74
C TYR A 256 -6.48 6.25 -10.43
N LYS A 257 -6.24 7.02 -9.37
CA LYS A 257 -6.12 6.50 -8.00
C LYS A 257 -7.44 6.76 -7.30
N HIS A 258 -8.04 5.71 -6.76
CA HIS A 258 -9.21 5.83 -5.89
C HIS A 258 -8.89 6.74 -4.69
N THR A 259 -9.88 7.49 -4.21
CA THR A 259 -9.77 8.25 -2.95
C THR A 259 -9.56 7.29 -1.79
N GLU A 260 -8.93 7.74 -0.70
CA GLU A 260 -8.71 6.90 0.49
C GLU A 260 -10.05 6.38 1.06
N GLU A 261 -11.09 7.21 1.07
CA GLU A 261 -12.46 6.82 1.44
C GLU A 261 -12.97 5.65 0.57
N THR A 262 -12.76 5.73 -0.75
CA THR A 262 -13.18 4.65 -1.67
C THR A 262 -12.35 3.39 -1.46
N LYS A 263 -11.05 3.51 -1.18
CA LYS A 263 -10.19 2.36 -0.88
C LYS A 263 -10.61 1.68 0.41
N GLN A 264 -10.95 2.44 1.46
CA GLN A 264 -11.46 1.91 2.72
C GLN A 264 -12.77 1.16 2.51
N LEU A 265 -13.75 1.77 1.84
CA LEU A 265 -15.03 1.11 1.52
C LEU A 265 -14.82 -0.19 0.72
N LEU A 266 -13.96 -0.17 -0.29
CA LEU A 266 -13.65 -1.37 -1.07
C LEU A 266 -12.95 -2.45 -0.22
N SER A 267 -12.12 -2.05 0.74
CA SER A 267 -11.48 -2.96 1.69
C SER A 267 -12.51 -3.62 2.61
N GLU A 268 -13.45 -2.86 3.17
CA GLU A 268 -14.54 -3.37 4.01
C GLU A 268 -15.48 -4.31 3.25
N LEU A 269 -15.81 -3.98 2.00
CA LEU A 269 -16.59 -4.87 1.13
C LEU A 269 -15.82 -6.13 0.75
N ALA A 270 -14.49 -6.06 0.68
CA ALA A 270 -13.65 -7.20 0.36
C ALA A 270 -13.45 -8.15 1.56
N SER A 271 -13.38 -7.64 2.79
CA SER A 271 -13.21 -8.49 4.00
C SER A 271 -14.37 -9.47 4.21
N ASN A 272 -15.57 -9.14 3.72
CA ASN A 272 -16.74 -10.01 3.80
C ASN A 272 -16.84 -11.03 2.65
N ARG A 273 -15.88 -11.04 1.72
CA ARG A 273 -15.88 -12.02 0.61
C ARG A 273 -15.31 -13.35 1.10
N VAL A 274 -16.18 -14.31 1.35
CA VAL A 274 -15.80 -15.69 1.62
C VAL A 274 -15.92 -16.50 0.33
N HIS A 275 -14.82 -17.13 -0.10
CA HIS A 275 -14.87 -18.08 -1.21
C HIS A 275 -15.73 -19.29 -0.84
N SER A 276 -16.49 -19.83 -1.81
CA SER A 276 -17.18 -21.11 -1.62
C SER A 276 -16.16 -22.21 -1.32
N ASP A 277 -16.58 -23.26 -0.61
CA ASP A 277 -15.67 -24.37 -0.29
C ASP A 277 -15.16 -25.09 -1.53
N THR A 278 -15.98 -25.15 -2.58
CA THR A 278 -15.57 -25.63 -3.91
C THR A 278 -14.42 -24.80 -4.48
N THR A 279 -14.51 -23.47 -4.40
CA THR A 279 -13.46 -22.56 -4.89
C THR A 279 -12.20 -22.67 -4.05
N LYS A 280 -12.32 -22.77 -2.72
CA LYS A 280 -11.17 -23.02 -1.83
C LYS A 280 -10.45 -24.33 -2.20
N GLY A 281 -11.20 -25.39 -2.48
CA GLY A 281 -10.66 -26.68 -2.92
C GLY A 281 -9.87 -26.57 -4.22
N LEU A 282 -10.39 -25.84 -5.22
CA LEU A 282 -9.70 -25.61 -6.48
C LEU A 282 -8.40 -24.80 -6.29
N ILE A 283 -8.42 -23.77 -5.46
CA ILE A 283 -7.23 -22.96 -5.13
C ILE A 283 -6.17 -23.83 -4.42
N ALA A 284 -6.58 -24.62 -3.43
CA ALA A 284 -5.67 -25.50 -2.72
C ALA A 284 -5.01 -26.53 -3.65
N LYS A 285 -5.79 -27.15 -4.55
CA LYS A 285 -5.27 -28.09 -5.56
C LYS A 285 -4.27 -27.41 -6.52
N ALA A 286 -4.51 -26.16 -6.89
CA ALA A 286 -3.62 -25.40 -7.75
C ALA A 286 -2.30 -24.99 -7.07
N LEU A 287 -2.24 -24.98 -5.73
CA LEU A 287 -1.06 -24.55 -4.96
C LEU A 287 -0.31 -25.69 -4.27
N THR A 288 -0.66 -26.94 -4.59
CA THR A 288 -0.08 -28.15 -3.99
C THR A 288 0.73 -28.94 -5.02
N GLY A 289 1.73 -29.68 -4.53
CA GLY A 289 2.61 -30.48 -5.39
C GLY A 289 3.35 -29.65 -6.43
N GLU A 290 3.43 -30.17 -7.65
CA GLU A 290 4.17 -29.58 -8.77
C GLU A 290 3.64 -28.22 -9.23
N ASN A 291 2.36 -27.94 -8.99
CA ASN A 291 1.73 -26.66 -9.34
C ASN A 291 2.12 -25.52 -8.38
N ASN A 292 2.68 -25.84 -7.22
CA ASN A 292 3.17 -24.82 -6.29
C ASN A 292 4.30 -24.01 -6.95
N PRO A 293 4.22 -22.67 -7.01
CA PRO A 293 5.30 -21.83 -7.55
C PRO A 293 6.67 -22.03 -6.90
N PHE A 294 6.70 -22.62 -5.71
CA PHE A 294 7.89 -22.94 -4.93
C PHE A 294 8.30 -24.43 -4.99
N TYR A 295 7.61 -25.25 -5.79
CA TYR A 295 7.98 -26.65 -5.99
C TYR A 295 9.40 -26.77 -6.56
N ASN A 296 10.19 -27.69 -6.01
CA ASN A 296 11.61 -27.89 -6.33
C ASN A 296 12.51 -26.63 -6.21
N LYS A 297 12.07 -25.60 -5.49
CA LYS A 297 12.90 -24.43 -5.17
C LYS A 297 13.42 -24.52 -3.74
N SER A 298 14.69 -24.18 -3.55
CA SER A 298 15.29 -24.03 -2.22
C SER A 298 15.44 -22.56 -1.86
N HIS A 299 15.29 -22.23 -0.58
CA HIS A 299 15.57 -20.88 -0.08
C HIS A 299 17.08 -20.56 -0.15
N SER A 300 17.41 -19.30 -0.45
CA SER A 300 18.78 -18.79 -0.35
C SER A 300 19.29 -18.88 1.10
N MET A 301 20.61 -18.88 1.27
CA MET A 301 21.21 -18.88 2.61
C MET A 301 20.75 -17.68 3.44
N GLU A 302 20.67 -16.49 2.82
CA GLU A 302 20.14 -15.27 3.45
C GLU A 302 18.66 -15.41 3.86
N SER A 303 17.81 -16.00 3.01
CA SER A 303 16.41 -16.27 3.35
C SER A 303 16.29 -17.26 4.50
N LYS A 304 17.15 -18.30 4.52
CA LYS A 304 17.23 -19.25 5.63
C LYS A 304 17.63 -18.55 6.93
N VAL A 305 18.62 -17.65 6.88
CA VAL A 305 19.02 -16.83 8.04
C VAL A 305 17.86 -15.97 8.54
N ARG A 306 17.17 -15.23 7.68
CA ARG A 306 16.00 -14.43 8.07
C ARG A 306 14.85 -15.28 8.63
N MET A 307 14.64 -16.47 8.08
CA MET A 307 13.67 -17.42 8.63
C MET A 307 14.09 -17.96 10.00
N MET A 308 15.40 -18.17 10.23
CA MET A 308 15.91 -18.55 11.55
C MET A 308 15.73 -17.41 12.55
N GLU A 309 16.06 -16.17 12.18
CA GLU A 309 15.85 -14.97 13.00
C GLU A 309 14.37 -14.76 13.35
N ALA A 310 13.48 -14.85 12.37
CA ALA A 310 12.04 -14.70 12.59
C ALA A 310 11.43 -15.83 13.43
N LYS A 311 12.02 -17.03 13.37
CA LYS A 311 11.60 -18.19 14.18
C LYS A 311 12.32 -18.27 15.53
N SER A 312 13.43 -17.57 15.71
CA SER A 312 14.18 -17.61 16.94
C SER A 312 13.49 -16.75 17.98
N ALA A 313 12.65 -17.38 18.78
CA ALA A 313 11.94 -16.75 19.90
C ALA A 313 12.88 -16.25 21.01
N TYR A 314 14.18 -16.57 20.96
CA TYR A 314 15.14 -16.33 22.04
C TYR A 314 16.51 -15.92 21.48
N PRO A 315 16.70 -14.62 21.15
CA PRO A 315 18.02 -14.09 20.83
C PRO A 315 18.98 -14.27 22.01
N VAL A 316 20.27 -14.39 21.72
CA VAL A 316 21.32 -14.49 22.74
C VAL A 316 22.18 -13.25 22.69
N TYR A 317 22.14 -12.48 23.77
CA TYR A 317 22.98 -11.30 23.98
C TYR A 317 24.29 -11.77 24.59
N ILE A 318 25.40 -11.40 23.95
CA ILE A 318 26.75 -11.73 24.42
C ILE A 318 27.39 -10.46 24.97
N TYR A 319 27.92 -10.54 26.18
CA TYR A 319 28.63 -9.45 26.84
C TYR A 319 30.05 -9.86 27.17
N ASP A 320 30.93 -8.87 27.35
CA ASP A 320 32.24 -9.07 27.98
C ASP A 320 32.12 -9.26 29.51
N SER A 321 33.26 -9.38 30.19
CA SER A 321 33.31 -9.58 31.63
C SER A 321 32.86 -8.35 32.44
N PHE A 322 32.74 -7.19 31.80
CA PHE A 322 32.23 -5.94 32.39
C PHE A 322 30.77 -5.64 32.02
N LYS A 323 30.09 -6.60 31.36
CA LYS A 323 28.70 -6.47 30.89
C LYS A 323 28.50 -5.40 29.81
N ASN A 324 29.51 -5.12 28.99
CA ASN A 324 29.33 -4.36 27.75
C ASN A 324 28.79 -5.28 26.64
N LEU A 325 27.72 -4.85 25.96
CA LEU A 325 27.08 -5.65 24.91
C LEU A 325 27.99 -5.77 23.68
N LEU A 326 28.45 -6.98 23.39
CA LEU A 326 29.34 -7.27 22.26
C LEU A 326 28.54 -7.52 20.98
N VAL A 327 27.65 -8.51 21.00
CA VAL A 327 26.92 -8.97 19.81
C VAL A 327 25.63 -9.69 20.19
N ILE A 328 24.66 -9.69 19.28
CA ILE A 328 23.39 -10.40 19.44
C ILE A 328 23.34 -11.54 18.41
N PHE A 329 23.16 -12.75 18.90
CA PHE A 329 22.93 -13.94 18.07
C PHE A 329 21.44 -14.23 17.94
N PRO A 330 21.00 -14.81 16.81
CA PRO A 330 19.60 -15.16 16.61
C PRO A 330 19.16 -16.25 17.59
N SER A 331 20.01 -17.25 17.88
CA SER A 331 19.64 -18.35 18.78
C SER A 331 20.82 -19.00 19.48
N VAL A 332 20.53 -19.69 20.58
CA VAL A 332 21.49 -20.55 21.29
C VAL A 332 22.05 -21.63 20.35
N SER A 333 21.24 -22.21 19.47
CA SER A 333 21.69 -23.23 18.51
C SER A 333 22.72 -22.68 17.53
N SER A 334 22.48 -21.47 17.00
CA SER A 334 23.41 -20.80 16.09
C SER A 334 24.75 -20.51 16.77
N LEU A 335 24.68 -19.98 18.00
CA LEU A 335 25.87 -19.71 18.81
C LEU A 335 26.64 -21.01 19.14
N ALA A 336 25.94 -22.03 19.65
CA ALA A 336 26.50 -23.32 20.06
C ALA A 336 27.32 -23.99 18.97
N HIS A 337 26.80 -23.97 17.74
CA HIS A 337 27.49 -24.52 16.57
C HIS A 337 28.82 -23.82 16.30
N LEU A 338 28.84 -22.48 16.36
CA LEU A 338 30.02 -21.67 16.06
C LEU A 338 31.09 -21.76 17.15
N ILE A 339 30.68 -21.76 18.42
CA ILE A 339 31.62 -21.84 19.56
C ILE A 339 31.93 -23.30 19.98
N LYS A 340 31.49 -24.28 19.18
CA LYS A 340 31.70 -25.72 19.40
C LYS A 340 31.37 -26.13 20.85
N SER A 341 30.24 -25.64 21.35
CA SER A 341 29.78 -25.91 22.72
C SER A 341 28.47 -26.66 22.73
N ASN A 342 28.23 -27.42 23.79
CA ASN A 342 26.98 -28.15 23.96
C ASN A 342 25.85 -27.16 24.29
N HIS A 343 24.71 -27.31 23.61
CA HIS A 343 23.54 -26.46 23.81
C HIS A 343 23.09 -26.39 25.28
N PRO A 344 23.00 -27.50 26.06
CA PRO A 344 22.65 -27.44 27.47
C PRO A 344 23.60 -26.58 28.32
N THR A 345 24.89 -26.60 28.03
CA THR A 345 25.90 -25.82 28.78
C THR A 345 25.70 -24.32 28.61
N ILE A 346 25.36 -23.88 27.40
CA ILE A 346 25.04 -22.46 27.15
C ILE A 346 23.74 -22.07 27.87
N ILE A 347 22.72 -22.93 27.83
CA ILE A 347 21.46 -22.70 28.54
C ILE A 347 21.67 -22.60 30.05
N GLU A 348 22.51 -23.46 30.63
CA GLU A 348 22.86 -23.42 32.04
C GLU A 348 23.58 -22.11 32.38
N ALA A 349 24.56 -21.68 31.57
CA ALA A 349 25.24 -20.40 31.77
C ALA A 349 24.27 -19.20 31.72
N ILE A 350 23.30 -19.22 30.79
CA ILE A 350 22.24 -18.21 30.69
C ILE A 350 21.34 -18.22 31.92
N LYS A 351 20.91 -19.39 32.38
CA LYS A 351 20.01 -19.51 33.55
C LYS A 351 20.68 -19.06 34.83
N GLU A 352 21.91 -19.50 35.06
CA GLU A 352 22.69 -19.18 36.25
C GLU A 352 23.34 -17.79 36.19
N GLN A 353 23.26 -17.11 35.04
CA GLN A 353 23.89 -15.80 34.81
C GLN A 353 25.39 -15.81 35.13
N THR A 354 26.08 -16.89 34.76
CA THR A 354 27.51 -17.08 35.07
C THR A 354 28.42 -16.76 33.90
N ILE A 355 29.67 -16.41 34.19
CA ILE A 355 30.69 -16.18 33.17
C ILE A 355 31.00 -17.50 32.45
N PHE A 356 30.70 -17.52 31.15
CA PHE A 356 31.04 -18.59 30.22
C PHE A 356 32.49 -18.46 29.75
N ARG A 357 33.23 -19.57 29.82
CA ARG A 357 34.66 -19.66 29.44
C ARG A 357 35.57 -18.59 30.08
N GLY A 358 35.15 -18.08 31.24
CA GLY A 358 35.92 -17.13 32.04
C GLY A 358 35.94 -15.69 31.54
N GLU A 359 35.27 -15.31 30.45
CA GLU A 359 35.19 -13.90 30.00
C GLU A 359 33.79 -13.41 29.60
N TRP A 360 32.88 -14.27 29.14
CA TRP A 360 31.65 -13.79 28.49
C TRP A 360 30.39 -14.11 29.28
N TYR A 361 29.44 -13.17 29.32
CA TYR A 361 28.08 -13.47 29.77
C TYR A 361 27.18 -13.71 28.57
N PHE A 362 26.29 -14.69 28.70
CA PHE A 362 25.23 -14.94 27.74
C PHE A 362 23.88 -14.72 28.43
N THR A 363 22.99 -13.97 27.80
CA THR A 363 21.62 -13.77 28.30
C THR A 363 20.61 -13.88 27.17
N ASN A 364 19.35 -14.17 27.52
CA ASN A 364 18.21 -14.14 26.60
C ASN A 364 17.41 -12.83 26.66
N ILE A 365 17.71 -11.97 27.64
CA ILE A 365 17.11 -10.67 27.87
C ILE A 365 18.26 -9.67 28.05
N PRO A 366 18.21 -8.49 27.44
CA PRO A 366 19.30 -7.52 27.60
C PRO A 366 19.39 -7.01 29.04
N TYR A 367 20.59 -6.70 29.52
CA TYR A 367 20.75 -6.04 30.83
C TYR A 367 20.18 -4.62 30.80
N ASN A 368 20.37 -3.91 29.68
CA ASN A 368 19.79 -2.59 29.42
C ASN A 368 19.28 -2.50 27.99
N ILE A 369 18.06 -2.00 27.83
CA ILE A 369 17.35 -1.90 26.54
C ILE A 369 18.00 -0.86 25.61
N GLY A 370 18.70 0.13 26.18
CA GLY A 370 19.36 1.19 25.42
C GLY A 370 20.76 0.84 24.90
N ASP A 371 21.30 -0.32 25.26
CA ASP A 371 22.66 -0.71 24.89
C ASP A 371 22.72 -1.07 23.40
N ASN A 372 23.71 -0.50 22.71
CA ASN A 372 24.00 -0.84 21.32
C ASN A 372 25.13 -1.87 21.27
N PRO A 373 24.99 -2.96 20.50
CA PRO A 373 26.06 -3.94 20.38
C PRO A 373 27.27 -3.33 19.68
N LEU A 374 28.47 -3.59 20.20
CA LEU A 374 29.73 -3.17 19.57
C LEU A 374 29.88 -3.77 18.15
N ILE A 375 29.38 -4.99 17.96
CA ILE A 375 29.34 -5.69 16.67
C ILE A 375 27.88 -5.70 16.20
N SER A 376 27.61 -4.92 15.16
CA SER A 376 26.25 -4.71 14.64
C SER A 376 25.61 -5.98 14.05
N ASN A 377 26.41 -6.94 13.56
CA ASN A 377 25.91 -8.15 12.94
C ASN A 377 26.83 -9.36 13.20
N TRP A 378 26.25 -10.46 13.67
CA TRP A 378 26.95 -11.71 14.01
C TRP A 378 27.60 -12.42 12.81
N THR A 379 27.29 -12.01 11.57
CA THR A 379 27.90 -12.54 10.34
C THR A 379 29.16 -11.77 9.90
N HIS A 380 29.41 -10.59 10.48
CA HIS A 380 30.56 -9.77 10.13
C HIS A 380 31.90 -10.37 10.58
N LYS A 381 32.99 -9.84 10.06
CA LYS A 381 34.35 -10.36 10.30
C LYS A 381 34.74 -10.22 11.78
N GLU A 382 34.40 -9.12 12.42
CA GLU A 382 34.66 -8.85 13.84
C GLU A 382 34.01 -9.92 14.74
N CYS A 383 32.81 -10.39 14.37
CA CYS A 383 32.19 -11.49 15.10
C CYS A 383 32.96 -12.81 14.95
N LYS A 384 33.60 -13.06 13.80
CA LYS A 384 34.40 -14.28 13.60
C LYS A 384 35.64 -14.27 14.50
N GLU A 385 36.24 -13.11 14.73
CA GLU A 385 37.37 -12.94 15.64
C GLU A 385 36.92 -13.21 17.09
N LEU A 386 35.79 -12.64 17.53
CA LEU A 386 35.19 -12.95 18.84
C LEU A 386 34.91 -14.46 19.02
N ILE A 387 34.36 -15.12 18.00
CA ILE A 387 34.09 -16.57 18.06
C ILE A 387 35.38 -17.39 18.15
N LEU A 388 36.45 -16.95 17.50
CA LEU A 388 37.77 -17.59 17.60
C LEU A 388 38.30 -17.46 19.03
N ASP A 389 38.19 -16.29 19.65
CA ASP A 389 38.62 -16.06 21.03
C ASP A 389 37.83 -16.93 22.02
N ILE A 390 36.50 -17.00 21.86
CA ILE A 390 35.65 -17.88 22.67
C ILE A 390 36.09 -19.35 22.52
N ASN A 391 36.43 -19.79 21.31
CA ASN A 391 36.92 -21.14 21.06
C ASN A 391 38.29 -21.42 21.68
N ASN A 392 39.20 -20.45 21.65
CA ASN A 392 40.52 -20.57 22.25
C ASN A 392 40.46 -20.72 23.78
N MET A 393 39.42 -20.19 24.44
CA MET A 393 39.20 -20.34 25.88
C MET A 393 38.33 -21.55 26.26
N SER A 394 38.17 -22.53 25.38
CA SER A 394 37.30 -23.70 25.62
C SER A 394 37.73 -24.61 26.76
N HIS A 395 39.01 -24.62 27.14
CA HIS A 395 39.54 -25.35 28.29
C HIS A 395 39.12 -24.73 29.64
N ILE A 396 38.79 -23.43 29.64
CA ILE A 396 38.39 -22.70 30.84
C ILE A 396 36.93 -23.01 31.16
N ARG A 397 36.69 -23.79 32.22
CA ARG A 397 35.31 -24.04 32.70
C ARG A 397 34.81 -22.95 33.65
N LYS A 398 35.65 -22.56 34.61
CA LYS A 398 35.37 -21.52 35.60
C LYS A 398 36.69 -20.82 35.97
N GLY A 399 36.90 -19.64 35.39
CA GLY A 399 38.01 -18.76 35.78
C GLY A 399 37.82 -18.23 37.19
N ILE A 400 38.92 -17.79 37.80
CA ILE A 400 38.88 -17.12 39.11
C ILE A 400 39.62 -15.79 39.02
N PHE A 401 38.95 -14.73 39.43
CA PHE A 401 39.49 -13.39 39.54
C PHE A 401 39.99 -13.17 40.97
N VAL A 402 41.17 -12.59 41.11
CA VAL A 402 41.82 -12.33 42.39
C VAL A 402 42.05 -10.83 42.52
N TYR A 403 41.68 -10.31 43.68
CA TYR A 403 41.79 -8.90 44.03
C TYR A 403 42.51 -8.75 45.37
N ASP A 404 43.04 -7.57 45.64
CA ASP A 404 43.55 -7.22 46.96
C ASP A 404 42.40 -6.93 47.95
N THR A 405 42.74 -6.63 49.20
CA THR A 405 41.77 -6.25 50.24
C THR A 405 40.99 -4.97 49.95
N ASN A 406 41.53 -4.11 49.08
CA ASN A 406 40.90 -2.87 48.62
C ASN A 406 40.06 -3.08 47.36
N LYS A 407 39.91 -4.33 46.89
CA LYS A 407 39.23 -4.73 45.64
C LYS A 407 39.94 -4.29 44.36
N ASN A 408 41.21 -3.90 44.40
CA ASN A 408 41.97 -3.67 43.18
C ASN A 408 42.24 -5.01 42.49
N PHE A 409 41.99 -5.07 41.18
CA PHE A 409 42.23 -6.27 40.39
C PHE A 409 43.73 -6.63 40.35
N ILE A 410 44.06 -7.85 40.75
CA ILE A 410 45.45 -8.36 40.72
C ILE A 410 45.66 -9.18 39.46
N ARG A 411 44.89 -10.27 39.32
CA ARG A 411 45.07 -11.25 38.23
C ARG A 411 43.84 -12.13 38.07
N LYS A 412 43.64 -12.62 36.85
CA LYS A 412 42.72 -13.73 36.53
C LYS A 412 43.51 -15.02 36.32
N TYR A 413 43.02 -16.11 36.89
CA TYR A 413 43.50 -17.46 36.61
C TYR A 413 42.45 -18.26 35.82
N GLU A 414 42.90 -19.20 35.00
CA GLU A 414 42.04 -20.08 34.20
C GLU A 414 41.19 -21.02 35.08
N GLY A 415 41.69 -21.34 36.28
CA GLY A 415 40.89 -22.01 37.30
C GLY A 415 41.51 -21.94 38.68
N VAL A 416 40.79 -22.49 39.65
CA VAL A 416 41.22 -22.50 41.06
C VAL A 416 42.51 -23.29 41.27
N THR A 417 42.78 -24.32 40.46
CA THR A 417 44.03 -25.09 40.55
C THR A 417 45.25 -24.24 40.21
N ASP A 418 45.12 -23.31 39.26
CA ASP A 418 46.21 -22.42 38.88
C ASP A 418 46.45 -21.38 39.97
N ALA A 419 45.36 -20.81 40.52
CA ALA A 419 45.43 -19.92 41.67
C ALA A 419 46.04 -20.61 42.91
N GLN A 420 45.73 -21.90 43.15
CA GLN A 420 46.36 -22.68 44.22
C GLN A 420 47.87 -22.76 44.04
N ARG A 421 48.34 -23.08 42.83
CA ARG A 421 49.77 -23.25 42.55
C ARG A 421 50.54 -21.95 42.73
N ASP A 422 49.96 -20.84 42.31
CA ASP A 422 50.61 -19.52 42.34
C ASP A 422 50.57 -18.88 43.75
N LEU A 423 49.42 -18.95 44.42
CA LEU A 423 49.22 -18.30 45.73
C LEU A 423 49.55 -19.20 46.92
N ASN A 424 49.83 -20.49 46.69
CA ASN A 424 50.05 -21.50 47.71
C ASN A 424 48.88 -21.61 48.73
N ILE A 425 47.65 -21.38 48.27
CA ILE A 425 46.42 -21.48 49.07
C ILE A 425 45.65 -22.72 48.64
N SER A 426 45.09 -23.47 49.60
CA SER A 426 44.36 -24.70 49.28
C SER A 426 43.18 -24.44 48.33
N HIS A 427 42.97 -25.32 47.35
CA HIS A 427 41.88 -25.18 46.38
C HIS A 427 40.49 -25.17 47.03
N SER A 428 40.27 -25.91 48.13
CA SER A 428 39.00 -25.86 48.87
C SER A 428 38.79 -24.49 49.54
N THR A 429 39.85 -23.88 50.08
CA THR A 429 39.83 -22.53 50.62
C THR A 429 39.46 -21.53 49.54
N ILE A 430 40.15 -21.51 48.40
CA ILE A 430 39.85 -20.56 47.31
C ILE A 430 38.40 -20.73 46.86
N LYS A 431 37.92 -21.96 46.65
CA LYS A 431 36.52 -22.21 46.27
C LYS A 431 35.51 -21.69 47.30
N LYS A 432 35.78 -21.88 48.59
CA LYS A 432 34.91 -21.42 49.68
C LYS A 432 34.84 -19.89 49.68
N TYR A 433 35.99 -19.22 49.68
CA TYR A 433 36.06 -17.76 49.74
C TYR A 433 35.52 -17.08 48.48
N ALA A 434 35.70 -17.70 47.31
CA ALA A 434 35.11 -17.25 46.06
C ALA A 434 33.58 -17.30 46.03
N LYS A 435 32.96 -18.24 46.77
CA LYS A 435 31.50 -18.34 46.85
C LYS A 435 30.89 -17.36 47.84
N ILE A 436 31.56 -17.11 48.96
CA ILE A 436 31.06 -16.23 50.01
C ILE A 436 31.45 -14.76 49.80
N GLY A 437 32.29 -14.46 48.80
CA GLY A 437 32.80 -13.11 48.55
C GLY A 437 33.70 -12.58 49.68
N GLY A 438 34.41 -13.47 50.37
CA GLY A 438 35.20 -13.15 51.56
C GLY A 438 36.69 -12.96 51.25
N CYS A 439 37.40 -12.31 52.17
CA CYS A 439 38.85 -12.17 52.10
C CYS A 439 39.54 -13.35 52.80
N TYR A 440 40.61 -13.87 52.20
CA TYR A 440 41.51 -14.83 52.83
C TYR A 440 42.95 -14.54 52.44
N SER A 441 43.84 -14.50 53.44
CA SER A 441 45.28 -14.26 53.23
C SER A 441 45.58 -12.98 52.43
N GLY A 442 44.79 -11.92 52.60
CA GLY A 442 44.95 -10.66 51.89
C GLY A 442 44.35 -10.62 50.47
N TYR A 443 43.70 -11.70 50.04
CA TYR A 443 43.09 -11.82 48.71
C TYR A 443 41.57 -11.95 48.79
N ILE A 444 40.88 -11.32 47.85
CA ILE A 444 39.47 -11.57 47.56
C ILE A 444 39.41 -12.41 46.29
N PHE A 445 38.66 -13.51 46.36
CA PHE A 445 38.43 -14.40 45.23
C PHE A 445 37.02 -14.19 44.69
N SER A 446 36.85 -14.19 43.37
CA SER A 446 35.54 -14.09 42.75
C SER A 446 35.49 -14.90 41.45
N TYR A 447 34.34 -15.55 41.19
CA TYR A 447 34.06 -16.16 39.88
C TYR A 447 33.57 -15.13 38.85
N GLU A 448 33.24 -13.94 39.32
CA GLU A 448 32.78 -12.82 38.50
C GLU A 448 33.79 -11.67 38.55
N ARG A 449 33.79 -10.86 37.50
CA ARG A 449 34.58 -9.63 37.51
C ARG A 449 33.87 -8.60 38.37
N LEU A 450 34.57 -8.05 39.36
CA LEU A 450 34.05 -6.97 40.19
C LEU A 450 34.20 -5.67 39.39
N ASN A 451 33.14 -4.85 39.40
CA ASN A 451 33.25 -3.50 38.89
C ASN A 451 34.12 -2.69 39.87
N ASP A 452 35.07 -1.93 39.31
CA ASP A 452 35.89 -0.98 40.07
C ASP A 452 35.02 0.12 40.72
#